data_AF-A0A1U8N4Z2-F1
#
_entry.id   AF-A0A1U8N4Z2-F1
#
_cell.length_a   1.000
_cell.length_b   1.000
_cell.length_c   1.000
_cell.angle_alpha   90.00
_cell.angle_beta   90.00
_cell.angle_gamma   90.00
#
_symmetry.space_group_name_H-M   'P 1'
#
loop_
_entity.id
_entity.type
_entity.pdbx_description
1 polymer ?
#
loop_
_entity_poly.entity_id
_entity_poly.type
_entity_poly.pdbx_seq_one_letter_code
_entity_poly.pdbx_strand_id
1 'polypeptide(L)'
;MDEGADNGFNHSQTKMSMTTKTPLSDIAKAFEELSGFLGSQTKDQKLRLDNFCEACSLVSVLFSCLGLAFKFAEMEYVAKVHDLVEASKTYTTLENVLDRDVANDTVKKPGSHSRNLRRVRQGLDLIRALFEEFMSTEYVSPFHRFFSLDFKRNL
;
A
#
# COMPACT_ATOMS: atom_id res chain seq x y z
N MET A 1 29.32 56.79 15.43
CA MET A 1 28.85 56.76 14.03
C MET A 1 29.74 55.76 13.30
N ASP A 2 29.12 54.97 12.42
CA ASP A 2 29.66 53.90 11.55
C ASP A 2 29.96 52.57 12.27
N GLU A 3 29.09 51.54 12.26
CA GLU A 3 28.54 50.66 11.20
C GLU A 3 29.56 49.74 10.48
N GLY A 4 29.16 48.47 10.31
CA GLY A 4 29.85 47.46 9.48
C GLY A 4 30.08 46.12 10.21
N ALA A 5 29.04 45.35 10.53
CA ALA A 5 28.47 44.28 9.69
C ALA A 5 29.29 42.97 9.71
N ASP A 6 28.90 42.10 10.64
CA ASP A 6 29.13 40.65 10.68
C ASP A 6 28.53 39.98 9.43
N ASN A 7 29.33 39.19 8.71
CA ASN A 7 28.87 38.27 7.65
C ASN A 7 29.91 37.17 7.39
N GLY A 8 30.06 36.25 8.34
CA GLY A 8 30.74 34.97 8.13
C GLY A 8 29.72 33.85 7.86
N PHE A 9 29.37 33.67 6.60
CA PHE A 9 28.37 32.73 6.06
C PHE A 9 28.62 31.28 6.53
N ASN A 10 27.86 30.83 7.54
CA ASN A 10 27.81 29.42 7.92
C ASN A 10 26.94 28.69 6.91
N HIS A 11 27.59 27.97 5.99
CA HIS A 11 26.93 27.02 5.11
C HIS A 11 26.40 25.86 5.97
N SER A 12 25.19 26.02 6.50
CA SER A 12 24.41 24.90 7.04
C SER A 12 24.15 23.94 5.88
N GLN A 13 25.05 22.97 5.73
CA GLN A 13 24.67 21.68 5.18
C GLN A 13 23.58 21.14 6.09
N THR A 14 22.31 21.41 5.71
CA THR A 14 21.19 20.61 6.17
C THR A 14 21.46 19.20 5.68
N LYS A 15 22.13 18.43 6.54
CA LYS A 15 22.22 16.99 6.47
C LYS A 15 20.78 16.49 6.54
N MET A 16 20.16 16.36 5.37
CA MET A 16 18.95 15.56 5.22
C MET A 16 19.31 14.19 5.77
N SER A 17 18.84 13.94 6.99
CA SER A 17 18.78 12.61 7.57
C SER A 17 17.92 11.79 6.60
N MET A 18 18.59 11.09 5.68
CA MET A 18 18.00 9.94 5.03
C MET A 18 17.84 8.91 6.13
N THR A 19 16.76 9.01 6.90
CA THR A 19 16.21 7.83 7.54
C THR A 19 16.12 6.80 6.42
N THR A 20 16.85 5.71 6.56
CA THR A 20 16.78 4.58 5.64
C THR A 20 15.36 4.07 5.71
N LYS A 21 14.48 4.62 4.87
CA LYS A 21 13.12 4.14 4.75
C LYS A 21 13.25 2.69 4.32
N THR A 22 12.64 1.78 5.07
CA THR A 22 12.58 0.36 4.78
C THR A 22 11.14 0.03 4.42
N PRO A 23 10.62 0.48 3.25
CA PRO A 23 9.18 0.50 3.01
C PRO A 23 8.60 -0.90 3.03
N LEU A 24 9.36 -1.91 2.57
CA LEU A 24 8.96 -3.31 2.64
C LEU A 24 8.82 -3.82 4.09
N SER A 25 9.73 -3.42 4.98
CA SER A 25 9.66 -3.80 6.40
C SER A 25 8.48 -3.10 7.10
N ASP A 26 8.23 -1.84 6.77
CA ASP A 26 7.12 -1.07 7.34
C ASP A 26 5.77 -1.65 6.87
N ILE A 27 5.66 -2.00 5.58
CA ILE A 27 4.50 -2.69 5.02
C ILE A 27 4.30 -4.05 5.70
N ALA A 28 5.35 -4.88 5.79
CA ALA A 28 5.27 -6.20 6.41
C ALA A 28 4.78 -6.11 7.85
N LYS A 29 5.38 -5.21 8.65
CA LYS A 29 4.99 -4.98 10.04
C LYS A 29 3.53 -4.52 10.15
N ALA A 30 3.11 -3.55 9.34
CA ALA A 30 1.75 -3.04 9.39
C ALA A 30 0.71 -4.12 9.05
N PHE A 31 0.98 -4.96 8.06
CA PHE A 31 0.07 -6.06 7.69
C PHE A 31 0.13 -7.23 8.67
N GLU A 32 1.26 -7.47 9.33
CA GLU A 32 1.37 -8.43 10.43
C GLU A 32 0.50 -8.01 11.63
N GLU A 33 0.58 -6.74 12.03
CA GLU A 33 -0.29 -6.17 13.08
C GLU A 33 -1.77 -6.28 12.71
N LEU A 34 -2.15 -5.92 11.48
CA LEU A 34 -3.51 -6.10 10.95
C LEU A 34 -3.97 -7.56 11.03
N SER A 35 -3.11 -8.50 10.64
CA SER A 35 -3.42 -9.93 10.69
C SER A 35 -3.60 -10.43 12.13
N GLY A 36 -2.81 -9.90 13.07
CA GLY A 36 -2.92 -10.18 14.50
C GLY A 36 -4.30 -9.80 15.03
N PHE A 37 -4.79 -8.61 14.70
CA PHE A 37 -6.15 -8.17 15.08
C PHE A 37 -7.25 -9.07 14.51
N LEU A 38 -7.07 -9.60 13.29
CA LEU A 38 -8.04 -10.51 12.67
C LEU A 38 -8.01 -11.91 13.30
N GLY A 39 -6.81 -12.39 13.70
CA GLY A 39 -6.60 -13.70 14.31
C GLY A 39 -6.98 -13.76 15.79
N SER A 40 -6.93 -12.64 16.52
CA SER A 40 -7.35 -12.55 17.92
C SER A 40 -8.83 -12.24 18.11
N GLN A 41 -9.63 -12.25 17.03
CA GLN A 41 -11.03 -11.85 17.05
C GLN A 41 -11.87 -12.64 18.08
N THR A 42 -12.12 -12.00 19.22
CA THR A 42 -13.37 -12.18 19.96
C THR A 42 -14.46 -11.39 19.22
N LYS A 43 -15.74 -11.77 19.39
CA LYS A 43 -16.89 -11.20 18.63
C LYS A 43 -17.00 -9.66 18.67
N ASP A 44 -16.28 -8.99 19.56
CA ASP A 44 -16.34 -7.54 19.78
C ASP A 44 -15.14 -6.76 19.19
N GLN A 45 -14.07 -7.43 18.72
CA GLN A 45 -12.89 -6.75 18.21
C GLN A 45 -12.97 -6.56 16.68
N LYS A 46 -13.57 -5.43 16.26
CA LYS A 46 -13.70 -5.04 14.85
C LYS A 46 -12.46 -4.31 14.34
N LEU A 47 -12.15 -4.49 13.04
CA LEU A 47 -11.01 -3.83 12.42
C LEU A 47 -11.27 -2.33 12.22
N ARG A 48 -10.44 -1.48 12.85
CA ARG A 48 -10.55 -0.02 12.69
C ARG A 48 -10.19 0.40 11.26
N LEU A 49 -11.01 1.29 10.69
CA LEU A 49 -10.85 1.72 9.31
C LEU A 49 -9.57 2.54 9.10
N ASP A 50 -9.22 3.40 10.06
CA ASP A 50 -8.01 4.21 10.00
C ASP A 50 -6.74 3.36 10.02
N ASN A 51 -6.64 2.37 10.91
CA ASN A 51 -5.51 1.41 10.94
C ASN A 51 -5.38 0.67 9.59
N PHE A 52 -6.51 0.23 9.02
CA PHE A 52 -6.52 -0.40 7.70
C PHE A 52 -6.02 0.56 6.61
N CYS A 53 -6.48 1.81 6.61
CA CYS A 53 -6.09 2.82 5.63
C CYS A 53 -4.62 3.22 5.74
N GLU A 54 -4.08 3.29 6.97
CA GLU A 54 -2.67 3.56 7.22
C GLU A 54 -1.78 2.48 6.58
N ALA A 55 -2.06 1.20 6.86
CA ALA A 55 -1.34 0.09 6.24
C ALA A 55 -1.47 0.10 4.70
N CYS A 56 -2.68 0.34 4.18
CA CYS A 56 -2.90 0.45 2.73
C CYS A 56 -2.12 1.62 2.10
N SER A 57 -1.96 2.73 2.82
CA SER A 57 -1.22 3.90 2.32
C SER A 57 0.26 3.58 2.11
N LEU A 58 0.85 2.74 2.97
CA LEU A 58 2.24 2.30 2.82
C LEU A 58 2.48 1.57 1.49
N VAL A 59 1.50 0.80 1.02
CA VAL A 59 1.59 0.01 -0.23
C VAL A 59 1.68 0.88 -1.48
N SER A 60 1.28 2.16 -1.42
CA SER A 60 1.35 3.08 -2.57
C SER A 60 2.75 3.18 -3.19
N VAL A 61 3.80 3.05 -2.36
CA VAL A 61 5.20 3.06 -2.81
C VAL A 61 5.52 1.88 -3.74
N LEU A 62 4.82 0.75 -3.61
CA LEU A 62 5.07 -0.42 -4.45
C LEU A 62 4.50 -0.23 -5.85
N PHE A 63 3.40 0.51 -5.99
CA PHE A 63 2.85 0.86 -7.30
C PHE A 63 3.76 1.81 -8.07
N SER A 64 4.39 2.78 -7.39
CA SER A 64 5.31 3.71 -8.05
C SER A 64 6.59 3.03 -8.56
N CYS A 65 7.01 1.92 -7.92
CA CYS A 65 8.12 1.08 -8.37
C CYS A 65 7.85 0.29 -9.66
N LEU A 66 6.59 0.14 -10.09
CA LEU A 66 6.23 -0.63 -11.31
C LEU A 66 6.43 0.17 -12.60
N GLY A 67 6.81 1.44 -12.50
CA GLY A 67 7.08 2.31 -13.65
C GLY A 67 5.81 2.85 -14.33
N LEU A 68 6.03 3.54 -15.45
CA LEU A 68 4.98 4.33 -16.12
C LEU A 68 3.76 3.53 -16.55
N ALA A 69 3.94 2.24 -16.89
CA ALA A 69 2.85 1.37 -17.33
C ALA A 69 1.76 1.18 -16.25
N PHE A 70 2.11 1.34 -14.98
CA PHE A 70 1.22 1.18 -13.84
C PHE A 70 0.83 2.50 -13.19
N LYS A 71 1.16 3.66 -13.79
CA LYS A 71 0.87 4.97 -13.20
C LYS A 71 -0.62 5.19 -12.95
N PHE A 72 -1.47 4.69 -13.85
CA PHE A 72 -2.92 4.73 -13.64
C PHE A 72 -3.36 3.89 -12.44
N ALA A 73 -2.78 2.70 -12.26
CA ALA A 73 -3.08 1.84 -11.12
C ALA A 73 -2.64 2.49 -9.79
N GLU A 74 -1.47 3.14 -9.77
CA GLU A 74 -1.00 3.94 -8.63
C GLU A 74 -1.99 5.06 -8.30
N MET A 75 -2.36 5.88 -9.28
CA MET A 75 -3.29 7.01 -9.07
C MET A 75 -4.66 6.55 -8.60
N GLU A 76 -5.22 5.52 -9.23
CA GLU A 76 -6.50 4.95 -8.81
C GLU A 76 -6.41 4.42 -7.39
N TYR A 77 -5.39 3.62 -7.05
CA TYR A 77 -5.22 3.07 -5.72
C TYR A 77 -5.11 4.16 -4.65
N VAL A 78 -4.22 5.14 -4.85
CA VAL A 78 -4.02 6.26 -3.92
C VAL A 78 -5.30 7.07 -3.72
N ALA A 79 -6.04 7.36 -4.79
CA ALA A 79 -7.30 8.07 -4.69
C ALA A 79 -8.33 7.31 -3.83
N LYS A 80 -8.46 5.99 -4.02
CA LYS A 80 -9.41 5.19 -3.21
C LYS A 80 -8.98 5.06 -1.76
N VAL A 81 -7.69 4.93 -1.47
CA VAL A 81 -7.18 4.92 -0.08
C VAL A 81 -7.44 6.27 0.58
N HIS A 82 -7.17 7.37 -0.11
CA HIS A 82 -7.43 8.72 0.41
C HIS A 82 -8.92 8.94 0.74
N ASP A 83 -9.83 8.55 -0.16
CA ASP A 83 -11.27 8.63 0.11
C ASP A 83 -11.69 7.86 1.37
N LEU A 84 -11.02 6.73 1.67
CA LEU A 84 -11.28 5.93 2.87
C LEU A 84 -10.63 6.51 4.13
N VAL A 85 -9.47 7.15 4.02
CA VAL A 85 -8.87 7.95 5.11
C VAL A 85 -9.80 9.08 5.51
N GLU A 86 -10.42 9.77 4.55
CA GLU A 86 -11.42 10.80 4.87
C GLU A 86 -12.67 10.18 5.51
N ALA A 87 -13.09 9.00 5.04
CA ALA A 87 -14.21 8.28 5.64
C ALA A 87 -13.93 7.82 7.08
N SER A 88 -12.68 7.49 7.43
CA SER A 88 -12.31 6.98 8.78
C SER A 88 -12.47 8.02 9.89
N LYS A 89 -12.52 9.30 9.55
CA LYS A 89 -12.88 10.39 10.47
C LYS A 89 -14.33 10.29 10.96
N THR A 90 -15.19 9.60 10.20
CA THR A 90 -16.62 9.43 10.49
C THR A 90 -16.96 7.98 10.85
N TYR A 91 -16.33 7.00 10.19
CA TYR A 91 -16.60 5.57 10.39
C TYR A 91 -15.45 4.90 11.14
N THR A 92 -15.77 4.35 12.31
CA THR A 92 -14.76 3.72 13.18
C THR A 92 -14.19 2.44 12.60
N THR A 93 -15.03 1.57 12.01
CA THR A 93 -14.62 0.23 11.57
C THR A 93 -14.98 -0.04 10.12
N LEU A 94 -14.34 -1.06 9.52
CA LEU A 94 -14.62 -1.49 8.15
C LEU A 94 -16.09 -1.90 7.96
N GLU A 95 -16.66 -2.59 8.95
CA GLU A 95 -18.05 -3.05 8.95
C GLU A 95 -19.02 -1.88 8.96
N ASN A 96 -18.77 -0.83 9.76
CA ASN A 96 -19.62 0.36 9.80
C ASN A 96 -19.75 1.02 8.41
N VAL A 97 -18.69 1.00 7.61
CA VAL A 97 -18.71 1.52 6.24
C VAL A 97 -19.60 0.67 5.34
N LEU A 98 -19.42 -0.65 5.40
CA LEU A 98 -20.18 -1.60 4.59
C LEU A 98 -21.66 -1.58 4.97
N ASP A 99 -21.98 -1.62 6.26
CA ASP A 99 -23.35 -1.59 6.79
C ASP A 99 -24.08 -0.32 6.35
N ARG A 100 -23.39 0.83 6.36
CA ARG A 100 -23.97 2.10 5.88
C ARG A 100 -24.30 2.06 4.39
N ASP A 101 -23.40 1.53 3.56
CA ASP A 101 -23.64 1.46 2.13
C ASP A 101 -24.71 0.42 1.77
N VAL A 102 -24.83 -0.65 2.55
CA VAL A 102 -25.92 -1.64 2.43
C VAL A 102 -27.26 -0.99 2.80
N ALA A 103 -27.33 -0.30 3.94
CA ALA A 103 -28.54 0.35 4.42
C ALA A 103 -29.07 1.42 3.45
N ASN A 104 -28.18 2.07 2.69
CA ASN A 104 -28.55 3.12 1.73
C ASN A 104 -28.64 2.64 0.27
N ASP A 105 -28.47 1.34 0.02
CA ASP A 105 -28.41 0.75 -1.32
C ASP A 105 -27.40 1.49 -2.25
N THR A 106 -26.21 1.77 -1.71
CA THR A 106 -25.12 2.50 -2.40
C THR A 106 -23.90 1.63 -2.68
N VAL A 107 -23.87 0.37 -2.24
CA VAL A 107 -22.70 -0.54 -2.34
C VAL A 107 -22.02 -0.51 -3.71
N LYS A 108 -22.79 -0.52 -4.81
CA LYS A 108 -22.25 -0.56 -6.19
C LYS A 108 -22.08 0.81 -6.83
N LYS A 109 -22.59 1.88 -6.22
CA LYS A 109 -22.58 3.22 -6.79
C LYS A 109 -21.14 3.74 -6.94
N PRO A 110 -20.81 4.45 -8.04
CA PRO A 110 -19.52 5.13 -8.15
C PRO A 110 -19.27 6.03 -6.93
N GLY A 111 -18.07 5.96 -6.36
CA GLY A 111 -17.68 6.76 -5.20
C GLY A 111 -18.16 6.23 -3.85
N SER A 112 -18.93 5.15 -3.78
CA SER A 112 -19.26 4.53 -2.48
C SER A 112 -18.01 3.98 -1.81
N HIS A 113 -17.99 4.03 -0.48
CA HIS A 113 -16.84 3.57 0.28
C HIS A 113 -16.65 2.05 0.16
N SER A 114 -17.73 1.27 0.04
CA SER A 114 -17.69 -0.17 -0.25
C SER A 114 -17.04 -0.47 -1.60
N ARG A 115 -17.34 0.32 -2.62
CA ARG A 115 -16.70 0.18 -3.94
C ARG A 115 -15.23 0.58 -3.86
N ASN A 116 -14.88 1.63 -3.12
CA ASN A 116 -13.50 2.04 -2.90
C ASN A 116 -12.71 0.96 -2.15
N LEU A 117 -13.27 0.38 -1.08
CA LEU A 117 -12.70 -0.77 -0.35
C LEU A 117 -12.41 -1.95 -1.28
N ARG A 118 -13.36 -2.29 -2.17
CA ARG A 118 -13.15 -3.34 -3.17
C ARG A 118 -11.96 -3.02 -4.09
N ARG A 119 -11.80 -1.76 -4.52
CA ARG A 119 -10.69 -1.34 -5.39
C ARG A 119 -9.34 -1.37 -4.66
N VAL A 120 -9.30 -0.95 -3.40
CA VAL A 120 -8.10 -1.07 -2.56
C VAL A 120 -7.72 -2.54 -2.40
N ARG A 121 -8.66 -3.42 -2.05
CA ARG A 121 -8.43 -4.87 -1.96
C ARG A 121 -7.86 -5.46 -3.26
N GLN A 122 -8.39 -5.06 -4.42
CA GLN A 122 -7.86 -5.49 -5.71
C GLN A 122 -6.42 -5.02 -5.95
N GLY A 123 -6.06 -3.82 -5.49
CA GLY A 123 -4.68 -3.34 -5.52
C GLY A 123 -3.76 -4.18 -4.63
N LEU A 124 -4.20 -4.53 -3.43
CA LEU A 124 -3.45 -5.42 -2.53
C LEU A 124 -3.28 -6.81 -3.14
N ASP A 125 -4.33 -7.37 -3.75
CA ASP A 125 -4.28 -8.67 -4.44
C ASP A 125 -3.24 -8.65 -5.59
N LEU A 126 -3.13 -7.55 -6.34
CA LEU A 126 -2.11 -7.38 -7.38
C LEU A 126 -0.70 -7.40 -6.80
N ILE A 127 -0.44 -6.61 -5.75
CA ILE A 127 0.87 -6.56 -5.10
C ILE A 127 1.24 -7.93 -4.52
N ARG A 128 0.27 -8.63 -3.92
CA ARG A 128 0.48 -9.99 -3.41
C ARG A 128 0.90 -10.95 -4.52
N ALA A 129 0.20 -10.94 -5.65
CA ALA A 129 0.53 -11.78 -6.80
C ALA A 129 1.93 -11.48 -7.37
N LEU A 130 2.36 -10.22 -7.36
CA LEU A 130 3.72 -9.85 -7.79
C LEU A 130 4.79 -10.42 -6.86
N PHE A 131 4.60 -10.35 -5.53
CA PHE A 131 5.53 -10.97 -4.59
C PHE A 131 5.54 -12.50 -4.70
N GLU A 132 4.37 -13.12 -4.86
CA GLU A 132 4.25 -14.56 -5.10
C GLU A 132 5.04 -15.00 -6.35
N GLU A 133 4.96 -14.22 -7.44
CA GLU A 133 5.72 -14.49 -8.66
C GLU A 133 7.22 -14.31 -8.44
N PHE A 134 7.67 -13.22 -7.80
CA PHE A 134 9.09 -13.00 -7.51
C PHE A 134 9.68 -14.16 -6.70
N MET A 135 9.00 -14.59 -5.64
CA MET A 135 9.43 -15.74 -4.83
C MET A 135 9.42 -17.05 -5.64
N SER A 136 8.42 -17.26 -6.50
CA SER A 136 8.33 -18.46 -7.34
C SER A 136 9.46 -18.54 -8.37
N THR A 137 9.92 -17.40 -8.89
CA THR A 137 11.02 -17.35 -9.85
C THR A 137 12.40 -17.62 -9.22
N GLU A 138 12.58 -17.36 -7.92
CA GLU A 138 13.83 -17.61 -7.21
C GLU A 138 14.08 -19.11 -6.88
N TYR A 139 13.07 -19.97 -6.99
CA TYR A 139 13.22 -21.43 -6.82
C TYR A 139 13.51 -22.18 -8.13
N VAL A 140 13.55 -21.50 -9.27
CA VAL A 140 13.99 -22.11 -10.53
C VAL A 140 15.47 -21.80 -10.68
N SER A 141 16.33 -22.72 -10.23
CA SER A 141 17.75 -22.71 -10.59
C SER A 141 17.89 -22.35 -12.08
N PRO A 142 18.80 -21.42 -12.46
CA PRO A 142 18.99 -21.01 -13.85
C PRO A 142 19.13 -22.18 -14.84
N PHE A 143 19.56 -23.33 -14.35
CA PHE A 143 19.63 -24.58 -15.09
C PHE A 143 18.27 -25.09 -15.61
N HIS A 144 17.19 -24.96 -14.83
CA HIS A 144 15.90 -25.53 -15.21
C HIS A 144 15.18 -24.69 -16.29
N ARG A 145 15.43 -23.38 -16.35
CA ARG A 145 14.88 -22.51 -17.42
C ARG A 145 15.58 -22.76 -18.77
N PHE A 146 16.85 -23.13 -18.76
CA PHE A 146 17.59 -23.50 -19.98
C PHE A 146 17.05 -24.80 -20.57
N PHE A 147 16.88 -25.85 -19.76
CA PHE A 147 16.31 -27.13 -20.23
C PHE A 147 14.86 -27.01 -20.72
N SER A 148 14.02 -26.17 -20.10
CA SER A 148 12.63 -26.01 -20.54
C SER A 148 12.50 -25.24 -21.87
N LEU A 149 13.40 -24.29 -22.15
CA LEU A 149 13.43 -23.55 -23.42
C LEU A 149 14.05 -24.37 -24.55
N ASP A 150 15.05 -25.22 -24.27
CA ASP A 150 15.65 -26.09 -25.28
C ASP A 150 14.79 -27.32 -25.60
N PHE A 151 14.02 -27.83 -24.63
CA PHE A 151 13.05 -28.90 -24.89
C PHE A 151 11.87 -28.40 -25.75
N LYS A 152 11.43 -27.15 -25.57
CA LYS A 152 10.39 -26.54 -26.42
C LYS A 152 10.87 -26.06 -27.80
N ARG A 153 12.18 -25.99 -28.04
CA ARG A 153 12.74 -25.64 -29.37
C ARG A 153 13.07 -26.85 -30.23
N ASN A 154 13.10 -28.06 -29.67
CA ASN A 154 13.45 -29.30 -30.37
C ASN A 154 12.26 -30.26 -30.58
N LEU A 155 11.02 -29.73 -30.56
CA LEU A 155 9.80 -30.45 -30.93
C LEU A 155 8.96 -29.60 -31.88
#